data_AF-A0A844TYL6-F1
#
_entry.id   AF-A0A844TYL6-F1
#
_cell.length_a   1.000
_cell.length_b   1.000
_cell.length_c   1.000
_cell.angle_alpha   90.00
_cell.angle_beta   90.00
_cell.angle_gamma   90.00
#
_symmetry.space_group_name_H-M   'P 1'
#
loop_
_entity.id
_entity.type
_entity.pdbx_description
1 polymer ?
#
loop_
_entity_poly.entity_id
_entity_poly.type
_entity_poly.pdbx_seq_one_letter_code
_entity_poly.pdbx_strand_id
1 'polypeptide(L)'
;MNALKQGDGLWQISAQVTNHRETAVPALQVVYALYDAQGQEIGRVESRRDTALAPGETWQAQASTPQPFTRFSAKEIKEVSSQP
;
A
#
# COMPACT_ATOMS: atom_id res chain seq x y z
N MET A 1 6.01 7.69 -2.17
CA MET A 1 4.74 7.09 -2.66
C MET A 1 4.37 7.77 -3.95
N ASN A 2 3.81 7.04 -4.91
CA ASN A 2 3.42 7.58 -6.21
C ASN A 2 2.06 7.01 -6.62
N ALA A 3 1.34 7.71 -7.50
CA ALA A 3 0.15 7.22 -8.16
C ALA A 3 0.22 7.54 -9.66
N LEU A 4 -0.03 6.53 -10.49
CA LEU A 4 0.00 6.65 -11.95
C LEU A 4 -1.31 6.14 -12.52
N LYS A 5 -1.92 6.92 -13.42
CA LYS A 5 -3.05 6.45 -14.21
C LYS A 5 -2.54 5.62 -15.37
N GLN A 6 -2.94 4.36 -15.43
CA GLN A 6 -2.64 3.41 -16.49
C GLN A 6 -3.58 3.62 -17.69
N GLY A 7 -3.16 3.16 -18.87
CA GLY A 7 -3.90 3.34 -20.13
C GLY A 7 -5.25 2.61 -20.19
N ASP A 8 -5.48 1.66 -19.28
CA ASP A 8 -6.73 0.91 -19.10
C ASP A 8 -7.76 1.63 -18.19
N GLY A 9 -7.41 2.81 -17.67
CA GLY A 9 -8.26 3.59 -16.78
C GLY A 9 -8.10 3.27 -15.29
N LEU A 10 -7.23 2.31 -14.94
CA LEU A 10 -6.87 2.04 -13.55
C LEU A 10 -5.84 3.03 -13.04
N TRP A 11 -5.91 3.35 -11.75
CA TRP A 11 -4.84 4.01 -11.03
C TRP A 11 -3.99 2.96 -10.31
N GLN A 12 -2.69 3.01 -10.51
CA GLN A 12 -1.73 2.23 -9.75
C GLN A 12 -1.06 3.10 -8.69
N ILE A 13 -1.24 2.72 -7.44
CA ILE A 13 -0.62 3.34 -6.27
C ILE A 13 0.58 2.50 -5.85
N SER A 14 1.72 3.14 -5.62
CA SER A 14 2.94 2.47 -5.17
C SER A 14 3.61 3.15 -3.98
N ALA A 15 4.17 2.33 -3.09
CA ALA A 15 4.98 2.76 -1.96
C ALA A 15 6.18 1.84 -1.77
N GLN A 16 7.28 2.41 -1.28
CA GLN A 16 8.41 1.65 -0.80
C GLN A 16 8.27 1.43 0.70
N VAL A 17 8.29 0.17 1.12
CA VAL A 17 8.28 -0.24 2.52
C VAL A 17 9.62 -0.89 2.81
N THR A 18 10.42 -0.32 3.71
CA THR A 18 11.74 -0.86 4.08
C THR A 18 11.68 -1.39 5.50
N ASN A 19 12.15 -2.60 5.73
CA ASN A 19 12.28 -3.13 7.08
C ASN A 19 13.56 -2.59 7.75
N HIS A 20 13.40 -1.67 8.70
CA HIS A 20 14.52 -1.11 9.47
C HIS A 20 14.79 -1.88 10.78
N ARG A 21 14.11 -3.00 11.01
CA ARG A 21 14.32 -3.85 12.18
C ARG A 21 15.50 -4.79 11.93
N GLU A 22 16.04 -5.31 13.03
CA GLU A 22 17.05 -6.38 13.00
C GLU A 22 16.45 -7.77 12.73
N THR A 23 15.11 -7.89 12.76
CA THR A 23 14.37 -9.14 12.53
C THR A 23 13.48 -9.05 11.30
N ALA A 24 13.18 -10.21 10.70
CA ALA A 24 12.25 -10.29 9.58
C ALA A 24 10.81 -9.96 10.02
N VAL A 25 10.06 -9.28 9.16
CA VAL A 25 8.63 -9.05 9.35
C VAL A 25 7.86 -10.09 8.54
N PRO A 26 7.11 -11.02 9.18
CA PRO A 26 6.62 -12.24 8.52
C PRO A 26 5.62 -11.98 7.39
N ALA A 27 4.74 -10.99 7.56
CA ALA A 27 3.84 -10.53 6.51
C ALA A 27 3.38 -9.09 6.79
N LEU A 28 3.05 -8.36 5.73
CA LEU A 28 2.73 -6.94 5.77
C LEU A 28 1.48 -6.63 4.96
N GLN A 29 0.70 -5.69 5.46
CA GLN A 29 -0.40 -5.07 4.73
C GLN A 29 -0.28 -3.55 4.81
N VAL A 30 -0.33 -2.89 3.65
CA VAL A 30 -0.41 -1.44 3.52
C VAL A 30 -1.81 -1.08 3.06
N VAL A 31 -2.50 -0.23 3.82
CA VAL A 31 -3.83 0.29 3.45
C VAL A 31 -3.67 1.75 3.02
N TYR A 32 -4.11 2.05 1.81
CA TYR A 32 -4.17 3.40 1.25
C TYR A 32 -5.59 3.93 1.33
N ALA A 33 -5.76 5.13 1.89
CA ALA A 33 -7.01 5.87 1.81
C ALA A 33 -7.02 6.78 0.58
N LEU A 34 -8.14 6.83 -0.14
CA LEU A 34 -8.37 7.67 -1.31
C LEU A 34 -9.25 8.86 -0.91
N TYR A 35 -8.92 10.06 -1.39
CA TYR A 35 -9.64 11.28 -1.08
C TYR A 35 -10.07 12.04 -2.34
N ASP A 36 -11.25 12.64 -2.27
CA ASP A 36 -11.72 13.61 -3.27
C ASP A 36 -11.10 15.00 -3.07
N ALA A 37 -11.48 15.95 -3.95
CA ALA A 37 -10.96 17.32 -3.93
C ALA A 37 -11.34 18.11 -2.67
N GLN A 38 -12.36 17.69 -1.93
CA GLN A 38 -12.82 18.30 -0.69
C GLN A 38 -12.10 17.72 0.53
N GLY A 39 -11.26 16.70 0.32
CA GLY A 39 -10.53 16.02 1.38
C GLY A 39 -11.35 14.92 2.06
N GLN A 40 -12.50 14.53 1.52
CA GLN A 40 -13.31 13.45 2.05
C GLN A 40 -12.73 12.09 1.63
N GLU A 41 -12.65 11.14 2.57
CA GLU A 41 -12.27 9.76 2.26
C GLU A 41 -13.38 9.10 1.42
N ILE A 42 -13.04 8.67 0.21
CA ILE A 42 -13.99 8.08 -0.77
C ILE A 42 -13.78 6.58 -0.97
N GLY A 43 -12.68 6.02 -0.47
CA GLY A 43 -12.37 4.61 -0.65
C GLY A 43 -11.06 4.20 -0.01
N ARG A 44 -10.80 2.90 0.00
CA ARG A 44 -9.54 2.30 0.44
C ARG A 44 -9.11 1.22 -0.53
N VAL A 45 -7.80 1.10 -0.73
CA VAL A 45 -7.17 -0.04 -1.39
C VAL A 45 -6.00 -0.53 -0.59
N GLU A 46 -5.62 -1.79 -0.79
CA GLU A 46 -4.56 -2.42 -0.01
C GLU A 46 -3.56 -3.15 -0.89
N SER A 47 -2.35 -3.24 -0.37
CA SER A 47 -1.31 -4.12 -0.89
C SER A 47 -0.87 -5.03 0.25
N ARG A 48 -0.74 -6.32 -0.05
CA ARG A 48 -0.37 -7.34 0.92
C ARG A 48 0.87 -8.09 0.41
N ARG A 49 1.76 -8.39 1.35
CA ARG A 49 2.91 -9.27 1.15
C ARG A 49 2.82 -10.36 2.21
N ASP A 50 2.51 -11.57 1.77
CA ASP A 50 2.38 -12.74 2.65
C ASP A 50 3.73 -13.46 2.89
N THR A 51 4.82 -12.90 2.35
CA THR A 51 6.20 -13.39 2.57
C THR A 51 6.99 -12.48 3.49
N ALA A 52 7.96 -13.07 4.21
CA ALA A 52 8.77 -12.37 5.18
C ALA A 52 9.63 -11.26 4.54
N LEU A 53 9.64 -10.05 5.12
CA LEU A 53 10.48 -8.92 4.72
C LEU A 53 11.74 -8.94 5.57
N ALA A 54 12.87 -9.31 4.97
CA ALA A 54 14.12 -9.45 5.70
C ALA A 54 14.64 -8.10 6.23
N PRO A 55 15.50 -8.07 7.25
CA PRO A 55 16.18 -6.85 7.71
C PRO A 55 16.86 -6.11 6.55
N GLY A 56 16.58 -4.82 6.41
CA GLY A 56 17.10 -3.98 5.32
C GLY A 56 16.44 -4.19 3.96
N GLU A 57 15.55 -5.18 3.80
CA GLU A 57 14.85 -5.41 2.55
C GLU A 57 13.81 -4.32 2.29
N THR A 58 13.71 -3.90 1.02
CA THR A 58 12.66 -2.98 0.54
C THR A 58 11.65 -3.74 -0.32
N TRP A 59 10.38 -3.64 0.05
CA TRP A 59 9.26 -4.10 -0.76
C TRP A 59 8.56 -2.93 -1.47
N GLN A 60 8.28 -3.12 -2.75
CA GLN A 60 7.44 -2.23 -3.56
C GLN A 60 5.97 -2.62 -3.40
N ALA A 61 5.28 -2.03 -2.44
CA ALA A 61 3.85 -2.23 -2.23
C ALA A 61 3.07 -1.56 -3.35
N GLN A 62 2.17 -2.32 -3.99
CA GLN A 62 1.36 -1.87 -5.13
C GLN A 62 -0.11 -2.22 -4.93
N ALA A 63 -0.99 -1.26 -5.21
CA ALA A 63 -2.43 -1.44 -5.22
C ALA A 63 -3.03 -0.75 -6.43
N SER A 64 -4.10 -1.31 -6.99
CA SER A 64 -4.79 -0.74 -8.15
C SER A 64 -6.23 -0.41 -7.83
N THR A 65 -6.75 0.68 -8.39
CA THR A 65 -8.15 1.08 -8.23
C THR A 65 -8.71 1.71 -9.52
N PRO A 66 -9.93 1.35 -9.94
CA PRO A 66 -10.62 2.08 -11.00
C PRO A 66 -11.20 3.42 -10.49
N GLN A 67 -11.26 3.62 -9.18
CA GLN A 67 -11.88 4.78 -8.57
C GLN A 67 -10.99 6.03 -8.78
N PRO A 68 -11.47 7.08 -9.44
CA PRO A 68 -10.75 8.35 -9.52
C PRO A 68 -10.60 8.98 -8.13
N PHE A 69 -9.43 9.54 -7.85
CA PHE A 69 -9.14 10.29 -6.62
C PHE A 69 -8.24 11.49 -6.93
N THR A 70 -8.16 12.44 -6.00
CA THR A 70 -7.26 13.60 -6.12
C THR A 70 -6.05 13.50 -5.20
N ARG A 71 -6.21 12.82 -4.07
CA ARG A 71 -5.16 12.58 -3.09
C ARG A 71 -5.30 11.17 -2.53
N PHE A 72 -4.19 10.61 -2.10
CA PHE A 72 -4.16 9.37 -1.33
C PHE A 72 -3.14 9.48 -0.20
N SER A 73 -3.26 8.61 0.81
CA SER A 73 -2.28 8.48 1.89
C SER A 73 -2.18 7.04 2.36
N ALA A 74 -1.00 6.59 2.75
CA ALA A 74 -0.89 5.37 3.57
C ALA A 74 -1.56 5.66 4.93
N LYS A 75 -2.61 4.92 5.25
CA LYS A 75 -3.39 5.06 6.48
C LYS A 75 -2.90 4.10 7.56
N GLU A 76 -2.54 2.89 7.15
CA GLU A 76 -2.11 1.83 8.06
C GLU A 76 -1.04 0.99 7.38
N ILE A 77 0.00 0.64 8.14
CA ILE A 77 0.95 -0.42 7.80
C ILE A 77 0.92 -1.37 8.99
N LYS A 78 0.48 -2.61 8.77
CA LYS A 78 0.38 -3.60 9.83
C LYS A 78 1.09 -4.88 9.47
N GLU A 79 1.68 -5.48 10.49
CA GLU A 79 2.05 -6.89 10.45
C GLU A 79 0.76 -7.68 10.47
N VAL A 80 0.61 -8.58 9.51
CA VAL A 80 -0.52 -9.52 9.50
C VAL A 80 0.02 -10.86 9.95
N SER A 81 -0.60 -11.45 10.96
CA SER A 81 -0.33 -12.84 11.30
C SER A 81 -0.70 -13.69 10.09
N SER A 82 0.28 -14.40 9.53
CA SER A 82 0.03 -15.53 8.62
C SER A 82 -0.82 -16.52 9.41
N GLN A 83 -2.12 -16.52 9.17
CA GLN A 83 -3.01 -17.46 9.85
C GLN A 83 -2.67 -18.87 9.32
N PRO A 84 -2.48 -19.86 10.21
CA PRO A 84 -1.98 -21.20 9.86
C PRO A 84 -2.91 -21.98 8.93
#